data_AF-A0A1X0G0T1-F1
#
_entry.id   AF-A0A1X0G0T1-F1
#
_cell.length_a   1.000
_cell.length_b   1.000
_cell.length_c   1.000
_cell.angle_alpha   90.00
_cell.angle_beta   90.00
_cell.angle_gamma   90.00
#
_symmetry.space_group_name_H-M   'P 1'
#
loop_
_entity.id
_entity.type
_entity.pdbx_description
1 polymer ?
#
loop_
_entity_poly.entity_id
_entity_poly.type
_entity_poly.pdbx_seq_one_letter_code
_entity_poly.pdbx_strand_id
1 'polypeptide(L)'
;MTDAATITGGWRELLGARYLRTSILLAGGVALYATNEFLTTSLLPNTIAEIGGSRLYAWATTLYLVGSVVAATMVNPMLLRIGARASYLMGLAVFGIASLVCAAAPTMHVLIAGRAMQGVAGGLLAGLGYAVINSALPRWLWTRGSALVSAMWGVATVVGPTTGGLFAQFGIWRWAFVAMAVLTVLMALLVPVALARVNPTKGIPRMKVPVWSLLIIGVAALAVSVAQIPRNVVATFGLLALGIVLVGVFVVVDWRMHAAILPPSVFSSGPLKWIYLTMGVLMGAAMVNTYVPLFGQRLAHLTPIAAGFLGAALALGWTVSEIVSASLENPRTVGRVVMVAPLVAASGLALGAVARRGDGSGGTAALWAVALLVAGIGIGMAWPHLSARAMASVADPAEGGAASAAINTVQLTSAAIGAGLAGVVVNTATGGEGMAAHLLFTVFTALSAAGVAVSYAATRATWQAQAVGVGD
;
A
#
# COMPACT_ATOMS: atom_id res chain seq x y z
N MET A 1 -39.11 12.44 24.44
CA MET A 1 -37.81 11.89 24.03
C MET A 1 -37.48 12.55 22.70
N THR A 2 -36.77 13.68 22.75
CA THR A 2 -36.48 14.56 21.62
C THR A 2 -35.36 13.98 20.76
N ASP A 3 -35.58 14.03 19.45
CA ASP A 3 -34.65 13.62 18.40
C ASP A 3 -33.22 14.11 18.67
N ALA A 4 -32.32 13.17 18.97
CA ALA A 4 -30.90 13.39 18.83
C ALA A 4 -30.58 13.44 17.33
N ALA A 5 -30.88 14.58 16.70
CA ALA A 5 -30.37 14.91 15.39
C ALA A 5 -28.85 14.73 15.44
N THR A 6 -28.35 13.68 14.78
CA THR A 6 -26.92 13.44 14.63
C THR A 6 -26.36 14.63 13.87
N ILE A 7 -25.79 15.60 14.58
CA ILE A 7 -25.12 16.75 13.99
C ILE A 7 -23.95 16.19 13.18
N THR A 8 -24.12 16.03 11.87
CA THR A 8 -23.05 15.63 10.98
C THR A 8 -22.37 16.91 10.49
N GLY A 9 -21.21 17.28 11.06
CA GLY A 9 -20.60 18.61 10.78
C GLY A 9 -20.17 18.82 9.34
N GLY A 10 -20.55 19.92 8.69
CA GLY A 10 -20.39 20.12 7.24
C GLY A 10 -18.95 20.07 6.70
N TRP A 11 -18.77 19.76 5.40
CA TRP A 11 -17.49 19.96 4.69
C TRP A 11 -16.98 21.42 4.78
N ARG A 12 -17.91 22.39 4.77
CA ARG A 12 -17.61 23.82 4.97
C ARG A 12 -17.02 24.12 6.35
N GLU A 13 -17.40 23.35 7.37
CA GLU A 13 -16.88 23.49 8.72
C GLU A 13 -15.46 22.92 8.81
N LEU A 14 -15.24 21.71 8.27
CA LEU A 14 -13.92 21.05 8.25
C LEU A 14 -12.87 21.87 7.48
N LEU A 15 -13.29 22.49 6.38
CA LEU A 15 -12.44 23.34 5.52
C LEU A 15 -12.53 24.83 5.90
N GLY A 16 -13.25 25.17 6.97
CA GLY A 16 -13.36 26.53 7.49
C GLY A 16 -12.09 26.98 8.21
N ALA A 17 -11.93 28.30 8.40
CA ALA A 17 -10.73 28.92 8.98
C ALA A 17 -10.27 28.31 10.31
N ARG A 18 -11.21 27.74 11.10
CA ARG A 18 -10.93 27.10 12.39
C ARG A 18 -10.16 25.78 12.27
N TYR A 19 -10.50 24.93 11.32
CA TYR A 19 -9.94 23.57 11.19
C TYR A 19 -9.10 23.38 9.93
N LEU A 20 -9.07 24.36 9.02
CA LEU A 20 -8.36 24.28 7.74
C LEU A 20 -6.90 23.86 7.91
N ARG A 21 -6.16 24.46 8.85
CA ARG A 21 -4.73 24.16 9.07
C ARG A 21 -4.52 22.72 9.53
N THR A 22 -5.35 22.26 10.46
CA THR A 22 -5.31 20.89 10.97
C THR A 22 -5.69 19.91 9.86
N SER A 23 -6.76 20.17 9.12
CA SER A 23 -7.20 19.38 7.97
C SER A 23 -6.11 19.26 6.90
N ILE A 24 -5.43 20.37 6.55
CA ILE A 24 -4.31 20.38 5.60
C ILE A 24 -3.17 19.53 6.12
N LEU A 25 -2.80 19.64 7.40
CA LEU A 25 -1.70 18.87 7.97
C LEU A 25 -2.00 17.36 7.95
N LEU A 26 -3.19 16.97 8.42
CA LEU A 26 -3.59 15.55 8.47
C LEU A 26 -3.65 14.95 7.07
N ALA A 27 -4.28 15.64 6.13
CA ALA A 27 -4.39 15.20 4.74
C ALA A 27 -3.00 15.13 4.09
N GLY A 28 -2.20 16.19 4.21
CA GLY A 28 -0.95 16.23 3.47
C GLY A 28 0.18 15.38 4.05
N GLY A 29 0.08 14.89 5.29
CA GLY A 29 0.94 13.80 5.77
C GLY A 29 0.74 12.51 4.94
N VAL A 30 -0.52 12.13 4.69
CA VAL A 30 -0.85 11.01 3.79
C VAL A 30 -0.55 11.35 2.33
N ALA A 31 -0.82 12.58 1.90
CA ALA A 31 -0.54 12.99 0.53
C ALA A 31 0.96 12.93 0.21
N LEU A 32 1.85 13.37 1.13
CA LEU A 32 3.30 13.25 0.99
C LEU A 32 3.72 11.78 0.81
N TYR A 33 3.21 10.90 1.66
CA TYR A 33 3.48 9.46 1.59
C TYR A 33 3.02 8.85 0.26
N ALA A 34 1.73 8.99 -0.08
CA ALA A 34 1.16 8.35 -1.26
C ALA A 34 1.72 8.96 -2.55
N THR A 35 1.87 10.30 -2.61
CA THR A 35 2.39 10.97 -3.82
C THR A 35 3.81 10.52 -4.11
N ASN A 36 4.66 10.43 -3.08
CA ASN A 36 6.05 10.00 -3.23
C ASN A 36 6.18 8.54 -3.69
N GLU A 37 5.24 7.67 -3.35
CA GLU A 37 5.17 6.30 -3.85
C GLU A 37 4.92 6.25 -5.36
N PHE A 38 3.85 6.90 -5.84
CA PHE A 38 3.51 6.94 -7.27
C PHE A 38 4.49 7.77 -8.10
N LEU A 39 4.99 8.87 -7.54
CA LEU A 39 6.03 9.71 -8.14
C LEU A 39 7.27 8.89 -8.45
N THR A 40 7.77 8.14 -7.47
CA THR A 40 8.99 7.34 -7.64
C THR A 40 8.78 6.28 -8.71
N THR A 41 7.65 5.57 -8.67
CA THR A 41 7.32 4.51 -9.63
C THR A 41 7.32 5.02 -11.08
N SER A 42 6.95 6.29 -11.30
CA SER A 42 6.88 6.90 -12.64
C SER A 42 8.24 7.40 -13.16
N LEU A 43 9.15 7.83 -12.27
CA LEU A 43 10.48 8.35 -12.65
C LEU A 43 11.61 7.32 -12.55
N LEU A 44 11.35 6.15 -11.95
CA LEU A 44 12.37 5.13 -11.70
C LEU A 44 13.04 4.60 -12.99
N PRO A 45 12.32 4.40 -14.12
CA PRO A 45 12.95 4.01 -15.38
C PRO A 45 14.03 5.00 -15.84
N ASN A 46 13.76 6.30 -15.75
CA ASN A 46 14.71 7.36 -16.10
C ASN A 46 15.86 7.45 -15.11
N THR A 47 15.56 7.26 -13.82
CA THR A 47 16.58 7.22 -12.76
C THR A 47 17.62 6.15 -13.07
N ILE A 48 17.17 4.94 -13.40
CA ILE A 48 18.04 3.80 -13.73
C ILE A 48 18.81 4.03 -15.03
N ALA A 49 18.22 4.73 -16.00
CA ALA A 49 18.92 5.10 -17.22
C ALA A 49 20.15 6.00 -16.95
N GLU A 50 20.10 6.83 -15.90
CA GLU A 50 21.19 7.73 -15.53
C GLU A 50 22.16 7.13 -14.50
N ILE A 51 21.67 6.57 -13.39
CA ILE A 51 22.52 6.09 -12.27
C ILE A 51 22.72 4.57 -12.24
N GLY A 52 22.14 3.85 -13.21
CA GLY A 52 22.23 2.40 -13.34
C GLY A 52 21.45 1.63 -12.26
N GLY A 53 21.79 0.35 -12.07
CA GLY A 53 21.23 -0.48 -11.00
C GLY A 53 19.86 -1.11 -11.30
N SER A 54 19.55 -1.45 -12.56
CA SER A 54 18.29 -2.06 -12.98
C SER A 54 17.87 -3.29 -12.16
N ARG A 55 18.83 -4.10 -11.68
CA ARG A 55 18.55 -5.26 -10.83
C ARG A 55 17.99 -4.91 -9.44
N LEU A 56 18.20 -3.67 -8.99
CA LEU A 56 17.68 -3.15 -7.73
C LEU A 56 16.36 -2.39 -7.92
N TYR A 57 15.74 -2.45 -9.10
CA TYR A 57 14.50 -1.72 -9.40
C TYR A 57 13.42 -1.98 -8.35
N ALA A 58 13.09 -3.24 -8.07
CA ALA A 58 12.05 -3.58 -7.09
C ALA A 58 12.41 -3.22 -5.63
N TRP A 59 13.69 -3.04 -5.30
CA TRP A 59 14.13 -2.66 -3.96
C TRP A 59 13.66 -1.25 -3.57
N ALA A 60 13.55 -0.34 -4.54
CA ALA A 60 13.08 1.03 -4.31
C ALA A 60 11.65 1.08 -3.76
N THR A 61 10.80 0.12 -4.17
CA THR A 61 9.43 -0.05 -3.66
C THR A 61 9.40 -0.94 -2.43
N THR A 62 10.11 -2.08 -2.45
CA THR A 62 10.13 -3.03 -1.32
C THR A 62 10.58 -2.36 -0.02
N LEU A 63 11.73 -1.67 -0.03
CA LEU A 63 12.28 -1.03 1.17
C LEU A 63 11.41 0.12 1.68
N TYR A 64 10.77 0.84 0.77
CA TYR A 64 9.81 1.88 1.11
C TYR A 64 8.62 1.29 1.89
N LEU A 65 8.02 0.21 1.36
CA LEU A 65 6.87 -0.45 1.99
C LEU A 65 7.24 -1.13 3.31
N VAL A 66 8.37 -1.83 3.38
CA VAL A 66 8.86 -2.46 4.63
C VAL A 66 9.09 -1.41 5.71
N GLY A 67 9.75 -0.29 5.38
CA GLY A 67 9.92 0.82 6.30
C GLY A 67 8.58 1.39 6.78
N SER A 68 7.61 1.48 5.88
CA SER A 68 6.26 1.99 6.18
C SER A 68 5.49 1.11 7.15
N VAL A 69 5.58 -0.22 7.01
CA VAL A 69 4.97 -1.19 7.95
C VAL A 69 5.53 -1.00 9.35
N VAL A 70 6.85 -0.96 9.49
CA VAL A 70 7.52 -0.78 10.78
C VAL A 70 7.07 0.54 11.42
N ALA A 71 7.06 1.63 10.65
CA ALA A 71 6.67 2.94 11.13
C ALA A 71 5.19 3.04 11.54
N ALA A 72 4.28 2.38 10.81
CA ALA A 72 2.86 2.38 11.14
C ALA A 72 2.59 1.86 12.57
N THR A 73 3.38 0.89 13.05
CA THR A 73 3.26 0.36 14.42
C THR A 73 3.85 1.27 15.49
N MET A 74 4.72 2.21 15.09
CA MET A 74 5.34 3.19 15.98
C MET A 74 4.45 4.40 16.26
N VAL A 75 3.40 4.61 15.47
CA VAL A 75 2.50 5.78 15.55
C VAL A 75 1.94 5.97 16.96
N ASN A 76 1.26 4.95 17.50
CA ASN A 76 0.60 5.08 18.79
C ASN A 76 1.60 5.24 19.97
N PRO A 77 2.68 4.43 20.07
CA PRO A 77 3.74 4.68 21.06
C PRO A 77 4.35 6.08 20.97
N MET A 78 4.57 6.60 19.77
CA MET A 78 5.13 7.95 19.57
C MET A 78 4.14 9.04 20.01
N LEU A 79 2.86 8.91 19.67
CA LEU A 79 1.82 9.83 20.13
C LEU A 79 1.77 9.92 21.65
N LEU A 80 1.87 8.79 22.36
CA LEU A 80 1.84 8.77 23.82
C LEU A 80 3.13 9.27 24.46
N ARG A 81 4.30 9.03 23.85
CA ARG A 81 5.60 9.39 24.43
C ARG A 81 6.03 10.82 24.17
N ILE A 82 5.87 11.30 22.94
CA ILE A 82 6.38 12.61 22.51
C ILE A 82 5.28 13.53 21.97
N GLY A 83 4.05 13.04 21.83
CA GLY A 83 2.91 13.84 21.37
C GLY A 83 2.82 13.96 19.85
N ALA A 84 1.64 14.35 19.36
CA ALA A 84 1.35 14.50 17.92
C ALA A 84 2.30 15.49 17.23
N ARG A 85 2.50 16.67 17.82
CA ARG A 85 3.32 17.73 17.24
C ARG A 85 4.78 17.29 17.01
N ALA A 86 5.42 16.69 18.01
CA ALA A 86 6.80 16.23 17.88
C ALA A 86 6.92 15.05 16.91
N SER A 87 5.93 14.14 16.92
CA SER A 87 5.89 13.00 16.00
C SER A 87 5.81 13.45 14.53
N TYR A 88 4.97 14.43 14.22
CA TYR A 88 4.88 15.02 12.87
C TYR A 88 6.18 15.71 12.46
N LEU A 89 6.76 16.55 13.33
CA LEU A 89 8.02 17.24 13.01
C LEU A 89 9.17 16.24 12.78
N MET A 90 9.25 15.17 13.57
CA MET A 90 10.25 14.13 13.40
C MET A 90 10.04 13.39 12.07
N GLY A 91 8.80 12.99 11.76
CA GLY A 91 8.46 12.33 10.50
C GLY A 91 8.80 13.22 9.30
N LEU A 92 8.41 14.50 9.32
CA LEU A 92 8.72 15.44 8.24
C LEU A 92 10.22 15.71 8.13
N ALA A 93 10.96 15.86 9.24
CA ALA A 93 12.41 16.05 9.19
C ALA A 93 13.12 14.87 8.52
N VAL A 94 12.79 13.64 8.93
CA VAL A 94 13.37 12.42 8.34
C VAL A 94 12.97 12.29 6.88
N PHE A 95 11.70 12.55 6.53
CA PHE A 95 11.22 12.48 5.14
C PHE A 95 11.92 13.50 4.24
N GLY A 96 12.13 14.73 4.73
CA GLY A 96 12.80 15.81 4.00
C GLY A 96 14.27 15.47 3.75
N ILE A 97 14.99 15.03 4.78
CA ILE A 97 16.40 14.56 4.66
C ILE A 97 16.47 13.39 3.68
N ALA A 98 15.59 12.40 3.81
CA ALA A 98 15.56 11.25 2.93
C ALA A 98 15.28 11.63 1.47
N SER A 99 14.41 12.62 1.24
CA SER A 99 14.14 13.15 -0.09
C SER A 99 15.36 13.84 -0.70
N LEU A 100 16.13 14.59 0.10
CA LEU A 100 17.40 15.18 -0.36
C LEU A 100 18.45 14.11 -0.66
N VAL A 101 18.51 13.02 0.13
CA VAL A 101 19.38 11.87 -0.16
C VAL A 101 19.00 11.22 -1.49
N CYS A 102 17.71 11.03 -1.77
CA CYS A 102 17.24 10.53 -3.07
C CYS A 102 17.59 11.48 -4.22
N ALA A 103 17.42 12.79 -4.02
CA ALA A 103 17.76 13.80 -5.02
C ALA A 103 19.25 13.81 -5.35
N ALA A 104 20.11 13.68 -4.33
CA ALA A 104 21.57 13.71 -4.48
C ALA A 104 22.18 12.33 -4.83
N ALA A 105 21.36 11.29 -4.98
CA ALA A 105 21.86 9.91 -5.11
C ALA A 105 22.73 9.74 -6.37
N PRO A 106 24.03 9.40 -6.24
CA PRO A 106 24.90 9.13 -7.39
C PRO A 106 24.74 7.70 -7.92
N THR A 107 24.22 6.80 -7.10
CA THR A 107 24.05 5.38 -7.44
C THR A 107 22.72 4.86 -6.89
N MET A 108 22.25 3.76 -7.48
CA MET A 108 21.01 3.11 -7.04
C MET A 108 21.05 2.68 -5.57
N HIS A 109 22.21 2.33 -5.02
CA HIS A 109 22.36 1.96 -3.60
C HIS A 109 22.02 3.12 -2.65
N VAL A 110 22.45 4.34 -3.00
CA VAL A 110 22.13 5.55 -2.22
C VAL A 110 20.66 5.89 -2.35
N LEU A 111 20.09 5.75 -3.56
CA LEU A 111 18.67 5.96 -3.80
C LEU A 111 17.82 5.01 -2.95
N ILE A 112 18.10 3.71 -2.95
CA ILE A 112 17.31 2.74 -2.17
C ILE A 112 17.45 2.94 -0.65
N ALA A 113 18.61 3.40 -0.17
CA ALA A 113 18.78 3.79 1.22
C ALA A 113 17.89 4.99 1.57
N GLY A 114 17.86 6.02 0.71
CA GLY A 114 16.94 7.14 0.82
C GLY A 114 15.47 6.68 0.80
N ARG A 115 15.11 5.74 -0.08
CA ARG A 115 13.76 5.16 -0.16
C ARG A 115 13.37 4.42 1.12
N ALA A 116 14.28 3.67 1.74
CA ALA A 116 14.02 3.02 3.01
C ALA A 116 13.69 4.05 4.11
N MET A 117 14.48 5.13 4.20
CA MET A 117 14.23 6.22 5.15
C MET A 117 12.92 6.96 4.85
N GLN A 118 12.61 7.22 3.58
CA GLN A 118 11.33 7.81 3.16
C GLN A 118 10.15 6.90 3.53
N GLY A 119 10.30 5.59 3.43
CA GLY A 119 9.28 4.62 3.82
C GLY A 119 8.97 4.70 5.31
N VAL A 120 10.00 4.68 6.15
CA VAL A 120 9.84 4.84 7.61
C VAL A 120 9.17 6.16 7.95
N ALA A 121 9.64 7.26 7.37
CA ALA A 121 9.09 8.58 7.66
C ALA A 121 7.67 8.74 7.13
N GLY A 122 7.41 8.27 5.91
CA GLY A 122 6.14 8.38 5.23
C GLY A 122 5.06 7.49 5.85
N GLY A 123 5.39 6.25 6.23
CA GLY A 123 4.45 5.38 6.96
C GLY A 123 4.05 5.95 8.32
N LEU A 124 4.99 6.60 9.03
CA LEU A 124 4.69 7.34 10.26
C LEU A 124 3.74 8.50 9.97
N LEU A 125 4.02 9.33 8.96
CA LEU A 125 3.17 10.47 8.58
C LEU A 125 1.77 10.04 8.16
N ALA A 126 1.66 8.94 7.40
CA ALA A 126 0.39 8.40 6.97
C ALA A 126 -0.45 7.91 8.16
N GLY A 127 0.18 7.15 9.08
CA GLY A 127 -0.49 6.68 10.29
C GLY A 127 -0.89 7.82 11.23
N LEU A 128 -0.05 8.85 11.38
CA LEU A 128 -0.37 10.06 12.15
C LEU A 128 -1.55 10.83 11.53
N GLY A 129 -1.69 10.82 10.20
CA GLY A 129 -2.80 11.44 9.47
C GLY A 129 -4.16 10.95 9.95
N TYR A 130 -4.27 9.65 10.21
CA TYR A 130 -5.49 9.04 10.74
C TYR A 130 -5.56 9.11 12.28
N ALA A 131 -4.46 8.80 12.97
CA ALA A 131 -4.47 8.67 14.43
C ALA A 131 -4.73 9.99 15.17
N VAL A 132 -4.35 11.12 14.57
CA VAL A 132 -4.50 12.45 15.20
C VAL A 132 -5.89 13.07 14.96
N ILE A 133 -6.72 12.49 14.08
CA ILE A 133 -8.10 12.96 13.83
C ILE A 133 -8.90 13.06 15.12
N ASN A 134 -8.84 12.02 15.97
CA ASN A 134 -9.68 11.94 17.16
C ASN A 134 -9.34 12.98 18.24
N SER A 135 -8.10 13.48 18.24
CA SER A 135 -7.58 14.41 19.24
C SER A 135 -7.51 15.84 18.73
N ALA A 136 -7.43 16.03 17.41
CA ALA A 136 -7.34 17.34 16.79
C ALA A 136 -8.68 17.86 16.22
N LEU A 137 -9.65 16.99 15.96
CA LEU A 137 -10.98 17.35 15.45
C LEU A 137 -12.10 16.92 16.41
N PRO A 138 -13.21 17.69 16.47
CA PRO A 138 -14.39 17.27 17.23
C PRO A 138 -15.04 16.02 16.62
N ARG A 139 -15.72 15.22 17.47
CA ARG A 139 -16.29 13.90 17.11
C ARG A 139 -17.14 13.90 15.83
N TRP A 140 -17.97 14.91 15.64
CA TRP A 140 -18.85 15.01 14.47
C TRP A 140 -18.13 15.27 13.14
N LEU A 141 -16.84 15.62 13.17
CA LEU A 141 -15.99 15.81 12.00
C LEU A 141 -15.09 14.60 11.71
N TRP A 142 -15.02 13.59 12.59
CA TRP A 142 -14.09 12.46 12.42
C TRP A 142 -14.29 11.71 11.10
N THR A 143 -15.53 11.41 10.72
CA THR A 143 -15.85 10.73 9.46
C THR A 143 -15.36 11.53 8.25
N ARG A 144 -15.56 12.85 8.25
CA ARG A 144 -15.14 13.72 7.14
C ARG A 144 -13.62 13.96 7.14
N GLY A 145 -13.00 14.02 8.31
CA GLY A 145 -11.54 14.02 8.45
C GLY A 145 -10.93 12.75 7.87
N SER A 146 -11.45 11.58 8.22
CA SER A 146 -11.00 10.29 7.68
C SER A 146 -11.23 10.21 6.17
N ALA A 147 -12.37 10.70 5.68
CA ALA A 147 -12.65 10.78 4.25
C ALA A 147 -11.67 11.70 3.51
N LEU A 148 -11.35 12.87 4.07
CA LEU A 148 -10.38 13.81 3.50
C LEU A 148 -8.98 13.17 3.41
N VAL A 149 -8.53 12.53 4.49
CA VAL A 149 -7.23 11.84 4.54
C VAL A 149 -7.21 10.68 3.53
N SER A 150 -8.28 9.89 3.45
CA SER A 150 -8.41 8.80 2.47
C SER A 150 -8.38 9.30 1.03
N ALA A 151 -9.07 10.41 0.74
CA ALA A 151 -9.11 11.00 -0.60
C ALA A 151 -7.71 11.38 -1.14
N MET A 152 -6.72 11.59 -0.27
CA MET A 152 -5.35 11.90 -0.68
C MET A 152 -4.67 10.76 -1.43
N TRP A 153 -5.08 9.51 -1.23
CA TRP A 153 -4.63 8.40 -2.06
C TRP A 153 -5.08 8.57 -3.52
N GLY A 154 -6.35 8.95 -3.73
CA GLY A 154 -6.87 9.26 -5.07
C GLY A 154 -6.24 10.50 -5.70
N VAL A 155 -5.88 11.51 -4.89
CA VAL A 155 -5.10 12.66 -5.40
C VAL A 155 -3.69 12.22 -5.81
N ALA A 156 -3.05 11.36 -5.01
CA ALA A 156 -1.70 10.90 -5.25
C ALA A 156 -1.55 10.04 -6.51
N THR A 157 -2.58 9.28 -6.92
CA THR A 157 -2.56 8.50 -8.17
C THR A 157 -2.50 9.38 -9.42
N VAL A 158 -2.91 10.66 -9.32
CA VAL A 158 -2.81 11.64 -10.40
C VAL A 158 -1.56 12.50 -10.22
N VAL A 159 -1.38 13.09 -9.04
CA VAL A 159 -0.28 14.03 -8.77
C VAL A 159 1.08 13.34 -8.83
N GLY A 160 1.18 12.10 -8.35
CA GLY A 160 2.42 11.32 -8.35
C GLY A 160 2.96 11.10 -9.76
N PRO A 161 2.22 10.42 -10.66
CA PRO A 161 2.68 10.20 -12.04
C PRO A 161 2.82 11.48 -12.85
N THR A 162 1.95 12.47 -12.64
CA THR A 162 2.11 13.79 -13.28
C THR A 162 3.44 14.41 -12.90
N THR A 163 3.75 14.49 -11.62
CA THR A 163 4.97 15.13 -11.13
C THR A 163 6.20 14.30 -11.50
N GLY A 164 6.23 13.02 -11.12
CA GLY A 164 7.36 12.14 -11.39
C GLY A 164 7.63 11.96 -12.89
N GLY A 165 6.60 11.71 -13.67
CA GLY A 165 6.69 11.56 -15.12
C GLY A 165 7.10 12.85 -15.83
N LEU A 166 6.60 14.02 -15.42
CA LEU A 166 6.98 15.30 -16.02
C LEU A 166 8.46 15.64 -15.77
N PHE A 167 8.92 15.56 -14.52
CA PHE A 167 10.33 15.78 -14.19
C PHE A 167 11.24 14.76 -14.89
N ALA A 168 10.80 13.50 -14.99
CA ALA A 168 11.53 12.46 -15.71
C ALA A 168 11.61 12.74 -17.22
N GLN A 169 10.53 13.23 -17.84
CA GLN A 169 10.48 13.56 -19.26
C GLN A 169 11.44 14.68 -19.65
N PHE A 170 11.68 15.64 -18.76
CA PHE A 170 12.66 16.72 -18.97
C PHE A 170 14.09 16.34 -18.52
N GLY A 171 14.33 15.08 -18.12
CA GLY A 171 15.66 14.64 -17.67
C GLY A 171 16.10 15.19 -16.31
N ILE A 172 15.17 15.74 -15.53
CA ILE A 172 15.43 16.42 -14.25
C ILE A 172 14.78 15.69 -13.07
N TRP A 173 14.77 14.36 -13.10
CA TRP A 173 14.09 13.52 -12.09
C TRP A 173 14.52 13.82 -10.64
N ARG A 174 15.77 14.27 -10.42
CA ARG A 174 16.26 14.69 -9.10
C ARG A 174 15.42 15.81 -8.48
N TRP A 175 14.94 16.74 -9.31
CA TRP A 175 14.11 17.85 -8.88
C TRP A 175 12.72 17.42 -8.40
N ALA A 176 12.24 16.25 -8.80
CA ALA A 176 11.00 15.68 -8.23
C ALA A 176 11.17 15.39 -6.74
N PHE A 177 12.32 14.86 -6.32
CA PHE A 177 12.64 14.63 -4.92
C PHE A 177 12.91 15.94 -4.16
N VAL A 178 13.53 16.94 -4.81
CA VAL A 178 13.68 18.29 -4.23
C VAL A 178 12.30 18.93 -4.00
N ALA A 179 11.36 18.81 -4.94
CA ALA A 179 10.00 19.30 -4.77
C ALA A 179 9.29 18.64 -3.58
N MET A 180 9.45 17.32 -3.39
CA MET A 180 8.96 16.63 -2.19
C MET A 180 9.61 17.15 -0.90
N ALA A 181 10.92 17.43 -0.92
CA ALA A 181 11.63 18.01 0.22
C ALA A 181 11.09 19.41 0.56
N VAL A 182 10.85 20.26 -0.45
CA VAL A 182 10.25 21.59 -0.26
C VAL A 182 8.85 21.49 0.34
N LEU A 183 7.98 20.62 -0.21
CA LEU A 183 6.64 20.40 0.33
C LEU A 183 6.69 19.92 1.79
N THR A 184 7.67 19.09 2.12
CA THR A 184 7.89 18.60 3.49
C THR A 184 8.28 19.72 4.44
N VAL A 185 9.14 20.65 4.02
CA VAL A 185 9.49 21.84 4.81
C VAL A 185 8.27 22.74 5.02
N LEU A 186 7.50 23.00 3.97
CA LEU A 186 6.26 23.80 4.08
C LEU A 186 5.29 23.19 5.09
N MET A 187 5.14 21.85 5.07
CA MET A 187 4.35 21.15 6.08
C MET A 187 4.93 21.24 7.48
N ALA A 188 6.25 21.14 7.63
CA ALA A 188 6.91 21.25 8.93
C ALA A 188 6.68 22.63 9.57
N LEU A 189 6.66 23.70 8.74
CA LEU A 189 6.32 25.05 9.18
C LEU A 189 4.85 25.19 9.60
N LEU A 190 3.95 24.39 9.02
CA LEU A 190 2.52 24.39 9.39
C LEU A 190 2.25 23.67 10.73
N VAL A 191 3.07 22.70 11.12
CA VAL A 191 2.84 21.88 12.32
C VAL A 191 2.66 22.70 13.61
N PRO A 192 3.53 23.69 13.95
CA PRO A 192 3.40 24.49 15.16
C PRO A 192 2.07 25.24 15.31
N VAL A 193 1.48 25.65 14.18
CA VAL A 193 0.23 26.44 14.15
C VAL A 193 -1.01 25.58 13.92
N ALA A 194 -0.84 24.34 13.43
CA ALA A 194 -1.93 23.39 13.19
C ALA A 194 -2.15 22.42 14.35
N LEU A 195 -1.11 22.14 15.15
CA LEU A 195 -1.18 21.25 16.31
C LEU A 195 -0.69 21.97 17.57
N ALA A 196 -1.56 22.01 18.58
CA ALA A 196 -1.19 22.48 19.91
C ALA A 196 -0.10 21.59 20.52
N ARG A 197 0.80 22.19 21.30
CA ARG A 197 1.78 21.43 22.08
C ARG A 197 1.05 20.84 23.28
N VAL A 198 0.75 19.55 23.23
CA VAL A 198 0.19 18.80 24.36
C VAL A 198 1.34 18.06 25.04
N ASN A 199 1.49 18.26 26.35
CA ASN A 199 2.47 17.51 27.12
C ASN A 199 2.03 16.03 27.20
N PRO A 200 2.93 15.07 26.99
CA PRO A 200 2.64 13.66 27.18
C PRO A 200 2.05 13.42 28.57
N THR A 201 0.91 12.73 28.65
CA THR A 201 0.30 12.37 29.93
C THR A 201 1.28 11.45 30.69
N LYS A 202 1.68 11.83 31.91
CA LYS A 202 2.53 10.99 32.75
C LYS A 202 1.72 9.79 33.25
N GLY A 203 2.28 8.59 33.19
CA GLY A 203 1.65 7.37 33.73
C GLY A 203 0.92 6.47 32.71
N ILE A 204 1.10 6.68 31.41
CA ILE A 204 0.48 5.84 30.39
C ILE A 204 1.12 4.44 30.39
N PRO A 205 0.33 3.34 30.41
CA PRO A 205 0.85 1.98 30.32
C PRO A 205 1.76 1.81 29.11
N ARG A 206 2.88 1.10 29.30
CA ARG A 206 3.77 0.71 28.18
C ARG A 206 2.98 -0.18 27.22
N MET A 207 2.52 0.36 26.10
CA MET A 207 2.06 -0.50 25.00
C MET A 207 3.22 -1.33 24.49
N LYS A 208 2.96 -2.63 24.40
CA LYS A 208 3.88 -3.59 23.82
C LYS A 208 3.74 -3.49 22.29
N VAL A 209 4.80 -3.05 21.63
CA VAL A 209 4.90 -3.10 20.17
C VAL A 209 5.24 -4.55 19.78
N PRO A 210 4.61 -5.13 18.76
CA PRO A 210 4.94 -6.46 18.24
C PRO A 210 6.28 -6.45 17.45
N VAL A 211 7.37 -6.04 18.10
CA VAL A 211 8.68 -5.81 17.45
C VAL A 211 9.18 -7.06 16.73
N TRP A 212 9.04 -8.24 17.35
CA TRP A 212 9.47 -9.50 16.76
C TRP A 212 8.66 -9.87 15.51
N SER A 213 7.34 -9.76 15.56
CA SER A 213 6.47 -10.01 14.40
C SER A 213 6.81 -9.08 13.23
N LEU A 214 7.06 -7.80 13.50
CA LEU A 214 7.46 -6.81 12.50
C LEU A 214 8.85 -7.07 11.91
N LEU A 215 9.81 -7.47 12.76
CA LEU A 215 11.14 -7.83 12.31
C LEU A 215 11.10 -9.06 11.41
N ILE A 216 10.38 -10.12 11.82
CA ILE A 216 10.30 -11.36 11.05
C ILE A 216 9.63 -11.11 9.70
N ILE A 217 8.51 -10.37 9.68
CA ILE A 217 7.80 -10.10 8.43
C ILE A 217 8.56 -9.14 7.51
N GLY A 218 9.27 -8.16 8.08
CA GLY A 218 10.17 -7.28 7.35
C GLY A 218 11.34 -8.06 6.73
N VAL A 219 11.98 -8.95 7.51
CA VAL A 219 13.04 -9.83 7.02
C VAL A 219 12.52 -10.80 5.96
N ALA A 220 11.27 -11.28 6.07
CA ALA A 220 10.65 -12.12 5.05
C ALA A 220 10.50 -11.38 3.72
N ALA A 221 9.97 -10.15 3.75
CA ALA A 221 9.86 -9.30 2.56
C ALA A 221 11.23 -8.97 1.95
N LEU A 222 12.23 -8.70 2.80
CA LEU A 222 13.61 -8.49 2.37
C LEU A 222 14.21 -9.74 1.75
N ALA A 223 14.01 -10.93 2.31
CA ALA A 223 14.51 -12.19 1.76
C ALA A 223 13.98 -12.43 0.34
N VAL A 224 12.68 -12.19 0.11
CA VAL A 224 12.07 -12.27 -1.23
C VAL A 224 12.68 -11.23 -2.17
N SER A 225 12.92 -10.00 -1.69
CA SER A 225 13.56 -8.96 -2.50
C SER A 225 15.04 -9.26 -2.80
N VAL A 226 15.78 -9.89 -1.88
CA VAL A 226 17.17 -10.34 -2.09
C VAL A 226 17.24 -11.45 -3.12
N ALA A 227 16.20 -12.29 -3.26
CA ALA A 227 16.17 -13.39 -4.21
C ALA A 227 16.38 -12.93 -5.68
N GLN A 228 16.19 -11.64 -5.99
CA GLN A 228 16.42 -11.07 -7.32
C GLN A 228 17.90 -10.74 -7.63
N ILE A 229 18.78 -10.77 -6.62
CA ILE A 229 20.21 -10.39 -6.75
C ILE A 229 21.08 -11.57 -7.22
N PRO A 230 20.96 -12.80 -6.67
CA PRO A 230 21.75 -13.92 -7.14
C PRO A 230 21.55 -14.18 -8.64
N ARG A 231 22.60 -14.67 -9.30
CA ARG A 231 22.51 -15.25 -10.65
C ARG A 231 22.28 -16.77 -10.61
N ASN A 232 22.53 -17.39 -9.46
CA ASN A 232 22.34 -18.81 -9.24
C ASN A 232 20.88 -19.08 -8.85
N VAL A 233 20.21 -19.89 -9.68
CA VAL A 233 18.82 -20.34 -9.49
C VAL A 233 18.62 -21.00 -8.12
N VAL A 234 19.60 -21.78 -7.63
CA VAL A 234 19.55 -22.42 -6.31
C VAL A 234 19.50 -21.39 -5.19
N ALA A 235 20.31 -20.32 -5.27
CA ALA A 235 20.31 -19.26 -4.27
C ALA A 235 19.02 -18.43 -4.32
N THR A 236 18.48 -18.16 -5.50
CA THR A 236 17.18 -17.50 -5.67
C THR A 236 16.05 -18.32 -5.05
N PHE A 237 15.93 -19.61 -5.38
CA PHE A 237 14.92 -20.48 -4.77
C PHE A 237 15.14 -20.66 -3.27
N GLY A 238 16.39 -20.74 -2.80
CA GLY A 238 16.71 -20.78 -1.38
C GLY A 238 16.23 -19.55 -0.62
N LEU A 239 16.38 -18.35 -1.19
CA LEU A 239 15.89 -17.10 -0.58
C LEU A 239 14.37 -16.96 -0.64
N LEU A 240 13.73 -17.43 -1.72
CA LEU A 240 12.27 -17.50 -1.79
C LEU A 240 11.72 -18.49 -0.76
N ALA A 241 12.32 -19.67 -0.63
CA ALA A 241 11.97 -20.66 0.38
C ALA A 241 12.18 -20.09 1.79
N LEU A 242 13.29 -19.39 2.04
CA LEU A 242 13.52 -18.68 3.30
C LEU A 242 12.42 -17.64 3.59
N GLY A 243 12.02 -16.86 2.59
CA GLY A 243 10.90 -15.92 2.71
C GLY A 243 9.60 -16.62 3.12
N ILE A 244 9.25 -17.73 2.48
CA ILE A 244 8.07 -18.55 2.81
C ILE A 244 8.17 -19.08 4.25
N VAL A 245 9.33 -19.63 4.62
CA VAL A 245 9.58 -20.13 5.98
C VAL A 245 9.43 -19.01 7.01
N LEU A 246 9.98 -17.81 6.74
CA LEU A 246 9.88 -16.66 7.65
C LEU A 246 8.44 -16.16 7.78
N VAL A 247 7.62 -16.18 6.72
CA VAL A 247 6.18 -15.92 6.84
C VAL A 247 5.51 -16.96 7.74
N GLY A 248 5.87 -18.24 7.61
CA GLY A 248 5.37 -19.30 8.52
C GLY A 248 5.80 -19.09 9.97
N VAL A 249 7.07 -18.72 10.20
CA VAL A 249 7.60 -18.37 11.52
C VAL A 249 6.89 -17.15 12.10
N PHE A 250 6.61 -16.13 11.27
CA PHE A 250 5.82 -14.97 11.68
C PHE A 250 4.45 -15.39 12.20
N VAL A 251 3.72 -16.25 11.49
CA VAL A 251 2.41 -16.76 11.91
C VAL A 251 2.50 -17.45 13.28
N VAL A 252 3.52 -18.29 13.51
CA VAL A 252 3.72 -19.00 14.78
C VAL A 252 4.13 -18.06 15.91
N VAL A 253 5.00 -17.10 15.65
CA VAL A 253 5.48 -16.13 16.65
C VAL A 253 4.36 -15.16 17.03
N ASP A 254 3.64 -14.63 16.04
CA ASP A 254 2.55 -13.68 16.26
C ASP A 254 1.42 -14.31 17.09
N TRP A 255 1.12 -15.60 16.84
CA TRP A 255 0.15 -16.37 17.64
C TRP A 255 0.55 -16.52 19.12
N ARG A 256 1.85 -16.64 19.41
CA ARG A 256 2.36 -16.85 20.79
C ARG A 256 2.55 -15.54 21.56
N MET A 257 2.50 -14.39 20.88
CA MET A 257 2.81 -13.09 21.48
C MET A 257 1.56 -12.43 22.06
N HIS A 258 1.70 -11.86 23.26
CA HIS A 258 0.63 -11.11 23.93
C HIS A 258 0.32 -9.76 23.24
N ALA A 259 1.24 -9.28 22.40
CA ALA A 259 1.02 -8.16 21.49
C ALA A 259 1.28 -8.69 20.09
N ALA A 260 0.20 -9.04 19.40
CA ALA A 260 0.18 -9.60 18.06
C ALA A 260 -0.22 -8.52 17.04
N ILE A 261 0.25 -8.67 15.81
CA ILE A 261 -0.21 -7.87 14.67
C ILE A 261 -1.60 -8.33 14.23
N LEU A 262 -1.81 -9.64 14.22
CA LEU A 262 -3.07 -10.26 13.83
C LEU A 262 -3.95 -10.46 15.07
N PRO A 263 -5.26 -10.20 14.98
CA PRO A 263 -6.17 -10.51 16.09
C PRO A 263 -6.19 -12.03 16.35
N PRO A 264 -6.30 -12.48 17.61
CA PRO A 264 -6.33 -13.91 17.98
C PRO A 264 -7.36 -14.72 17.19
N SER A 265 -8.49 -14.08 16.86
CA SER A 265 -9.55 -14.61 16.00
C SER A 265 -9.08 -15.17 14.64
N VAL A 266 -7.91 -14.74 14.12
CA VAL A 266 -7.29 -15.29 12.89
C VAL A 266 -6.93 -16.77 13.04
N PHE A 267 -6.48 -17.17 14.22
CA PHE A 267 -5.99 -18.52 14.49
C PHE A 267 -7.13 -19.49 14.83
N SER A 268 -8.36 -19.01 14.89
CA SER A 268 -9.55 -19.82 15.13
C SER A 268 -10.03 -20.56 13.85
N SER A 269 -11.11 -21.34 13.99
CA SER A 269 -11.81 -21.97 12.87
C SER A 269 -12.59 -20.98 11.99
N GLY A 270 -12.65 -19.69 12.37
CA GLY A 270 -13.42 -18.66 11.69
C GLY A 270 -12.89 -18.23 10.31
N PRO A 271 -13.65 -17.37 9.60
CA PRO A 271 -13.34 -16.95 8.23
C PRO A 271 -12.14 -16.00 8.11
N LEU A 272 -11.70 -15.40 9.21
CA LEU A 272 -10.79 -14.25 9.22
C LEU A 272 -9.44 -14.51 8.54
N LYS A 273 -8.84 -15.69 8.73
CA LYS A 273 -7.58 -16.09 8.06
C LYS A 273 -7.68 -16.09 6.54
N TRP A 274 -8.81 -16.58 6.01
CA TRP A 274 -9.04 -16.66 4.57
C TRP A 274 -9.33 -15.27 3.98
N ILE A 275 -9.97 -14.39 4.75
CA ILE A 275 -10.19 -12.99 4.38
C ILE A 275 -8.85 -12.28 4.23
N TYR A 276 -7.97 -12.34 5.25
CA TYR A 276 -6.65 -11.72 5.16
C TYR A 276 -5.77 -12.33 4.07
N LEU A 277 -5.82 -13.66 3.88
CA LEU A 277 -5.08 -14.29 2.79
C LEU A 277 -5.58 -13.83 1.42
N THR A 278 -6.90 -13.64 1.25
CA THR A 278 -7.48 -13.09 0.01
C THR A 278 -7.00 -11.66 -0.24
N MET A 279 -7.05 -10.79 0.79
CA MET A 279 -6.55 -9.41 0.69
C MET A 279 -5.06 -9.39 0.33
N GLY A 280 -4.27 -10.25 0.95
CA GLY A 280 -2.84 -10.37 0.69
C GLY A 280 -2.53 -10.83 -0.74
N VAL A 281 -3.25 -11.83 -1.26
CA VAL A 281 -3.08 -12.29 -2.66
C VAL A 281 -3.44 -11.20 -3.65
N LEU A 282 -4.58 -10.52 -3.47
CA LEU A 282 -5.00 -9.43 -4.34
C LEU A 282 -4.00 -8.26 -4.33
N MET A 283 -3.51 -7.88 -3.14
CA MET A 283 -2.52 -6.81 -3.02
C MET A 283 -1.16 -7.21 -3.58
N GLY A 284 -0.73 -8.45 -3.36
CA GLY A 284 0.47 -9.00 -3.99
C GLY A 284 0.36 -8.97 -5.52
N ALA A 285 -0.78 -9.36 -6.08
CA ALA A 285 -1.04 -9.33 -7.52
C ALA A 285 -1.04 -7.90 -8.10
N ALA A 286 -1.46 -6.89 -7.32
CA ALA A 286 -1.41 -5.49 -7.73
C ALA A 286 0.02 -4.99 -7.98
N MET A 287 1.03 -5.63 -7.38
CA MET A 287 2.44 -5.21 -7.49
C MET A 287 3.07 -5.47 -8.86
N VAL A 288 2.36 -6.13 -9.77
CA VAL A 288 2.67 -6.12 -11.21
C VAL A 288 2.92 -4.69 -11.71
N ASN A 289 2.19 -3.71 -11.14
CA ASN A 289 2.22 -2.31 -11.51
C ASN A 289 3.58 -1.65 -11.31
N THR A 290 4.44 -2.22 -10.45
CA THR A 290 5.79 -1.71 -10.16
C THR A 290 6.63 -1.58 -11.44
N TYR A 291 6.52 -2.54 -12.36
CA TYR A 291 7.30 -2.58 -13.60
C TYR A 291 6.53 -2.07 -14.83
N VAL A 292 5.25 -1.73 -14.69
CA VAL A 292 4.42 -1.26 -15.81
C VAL A 292 5.00 0.00 -16.45
N PRO A 293 5.39 1.06 -15.70
CA PRO A 293 6.00 2.23 -16.32
C PRO A 293 7.31 1.93 -17.04
N LEU A 294 8.13 1.01 -16.50
CA LEU A 294 9.38 0.58 -17.14
C LEU A 294 9.08 -0.04 -18.51
N PHE A 295 8.15 -0.98 -18.57
CA PHE A 295 7.77 -1.62 -19.83
C PHE A 295 7.04 -0.68 -20.77
N GLY A 296 6.22 0.23 -20.26
CA GLY A 296 5.56 1.28 -21.04
C GLY A 296 6.57 2.17 -21.78
N GLN A 297 7.63 2.61 -21.09
CA GLN A 297 8.68 3.42 -21.72
C GLN A 297 9.54 2.62 -22.71
N ARG A 298 9.89 1.37 -22.35
CA ARG A 298 10.86 0.58 -23.11
C ARG A 298 10.26 -0.18 -24.30
N LEU A 299 9.08 -0.78 -24.13
CA LEU A 299 8.43 -1.64 -25.13
C LEU A 299 7.35 -0.93 -25.92
N ALA A 300 6.63 0.00 -25.30
CA ALA A 300 5.57 0.78 -25.96
C ALA A 300 6.03 2.20 -26.34
N HIS A 301 7.31 2.54 -26.12
CA HIS A 301 7.92 3.84 -26.42
C HIS A 301 7.13 5.05 -25.88
N LEU A 302 6.42 4.86 -24.76
CA LEU A 302 5.67 5.91 -24.12
C LEU A 302 6.61 6.94 -23.50
N THR A 303 6.21 8.21 -23.52
CA THR A 303 6.85 9.23 -22.71
C THR A 303 6.76 8.87 -21.22
N PRO A 304 7.69 9.32 -20.36
CA PRO A 304 7.65 8.99 -18.94
C PRO A 304 6.35 9.34 -18.24
N ILE A 305 5.71 10.46 -18.62
CA ILE A 305 4.40 10.84 -18.09
C ILE A 305 3.29 9.86 -18.52
N ALA A 306 3.24 9.48 -19.80
CA ALA A 306 2.26 8.53 -20.31
C ALA A 306 2.44 7.13 -19.69
N ALA A 307 3.68 6.68 -19.53
CA ALA A 307 4.00 5.43 -18.87
C ALA A 307 3.64 5.43 -17.37
N GLY A 308 3.80 6.56 -16.68
CA GLY A 308 3.32 6.73 -15.31
C GLY A 308 1.80 6.61 -15.20
N PHE A 309 1.06 7.26 -16.10
CA PHE A 309 -0.41 7.18 -16.15
C PHE A 309 -0.93 5.81 -16.59
N LEU A 310 -0.15 5.04 -17.36
CA LEU A 310 -0.51 3.67 -17.69
C LEU A 310 -0.70 2.82 -16.41
N GLY A 311 0.17 3.01 -15.42
CA GLY A 311 0.03 2.36 -14.12
C GLY A 311 -1.15 2.87 -13.27
N ALA A 312 -1.65 4.09 -13.55
CA ALA A 312 -2.83 4.64 -12.90
C ALA A 312 -4.13 3.94 -13.35
N ALA A 313 -4.14 3.25 -14.50
CA ALA A 313 -5.30 2.50 -14.97
C ALA A 313 -5.75 1.42 -13.95
N LEU A 314 -4.79 0.77 -13.27
CA LEU A 314 -5.10 -0.20 -12.21
C LEU A 314 -5.80 0.48 -11.02
N ALA A 315 -5.29 1.63 -10.57
CA ALA A 315 -5.88 2.38 -9.47
C ALA A 315 -7.29 2.92 -9.83
N LEU A 316 -7.51 3.32 -11.08
CA LEU A 316 -8.82 3.74 -11.58
C LEU A 316 -9.82 2.59 -11.56
N GLY A 317 -9.45 1.43 -12.11
CA GLY A 317 -10.29 0.23 -12.09
C GLY A 317 -10.64 -0.19 -10.66
N TRP A 318 -9.67 -0.15 -9.75
CA TRP A 318 -9.88 -0.39 -8.33
C TRP A 318 -10.89 0.60 -7.74
N THR A 319 -10.64 1.90 -7.86
CA THR A 319 -11.46 2.93 -7.21
C THR A 319 -12.91 2.89 -7.70
N VAL A 320 -13.13 2.82 -9.01
CA VAL A 320 -14.48 2.80 -9.59
C VAL A 320 -15.24 1.55 -9.15
N SER A 321 -14.60 0.39 -9.19
CA SER A 321 -15.25 -0.86 -8.78
C SER A 321 -15.50 -0.94 -7.28
N GLU A 322 -14.64 -0.37 -6.45
CA GLU A 322 -14.83 -0.27 -5.00
C GLU A 322 -16.07 0.57 -4.67
N ILE A 323 -16.23 1.75 -5.29
CA ILE A 323 -17.39 2.61 -5.10
C ILE A 323 -18.68 1.89 -5.53
N VAL A 324 -18.68 1.26 -6.70
CA VAL A 324 -19.85 0.55 -7.23
C VAL A 324 -20.17 -0.70 -6.41
N SER A 325 -19.15 -1.43 -5.95
CA SER A 325 -19.35 -2.66 -5.17
C SER A 325 -19.81 -2.37 -3.74
N ALA A 326 -19.40 -1.23 -3.16
CA ALA A 326 -19.76 -0.84 -1.80
C ALA A 326 -21.28 -0.62 -1.61
N SER A 327 -22.03 -0.33 -2.68
CA SER A 327 -23.49 -0.20 -2.61
C SER A 327 -24.25 -1.53 -2.68
N LEU A 328 -23.56 -2.68 -2.76
CA LEU A 328 -24.19 -3.99 -2.76
C LEU A 328 -24.59 -4.42 -1.35
N GLU A 329 -25.89 -4.58 -1.10
CA GLU A 329 -26.41 -4.95 0.23
C GLU A 329 -26.73 -6.45 0.35
N ASN A 330 -27.00 -7.14 -0.76
CA ASN A 330 -27.42 -8.54 -0.72
C ASN A 330 -26.25 -9.47 -0.34
N PRO A 331 -26.29 -10.19 0.80
CA PRO A 331 -25.17 -11.01 1.26
C PRO A 331 -24.74 -12.12 0.30
N ARG A 332 -25.69 -12.68 -0.48
CA ARG A 332 -25.38 -13.72 -1.47
C ARG A 332 -24.64 -13.14 -2.68
N THR A 333 -25.08 -11.97 -3.15
CA THR A 333 -24.43 -11.25 -4.26
C THR A 333 -23.03 -10.82 -3.83
N VAL A 334 -22.88 -10.24 -2.65
CA VAL A 334 -21.58 -9.85 -2.08
C VAL A 334 -20.65 -11.06 -1.92
N GLY A 335 -21.18 -12.21 -1.49
CA GLY A 335 -20.46 -13.50 -1.49
C GLY A 335 -19.88 -13.86 -2.85
N ARG A 336 -20.71 -13.85 -3.90
CA ARG A 336 -20.29 -14.19 -5.26
C ARG A 336 -19.30 -13.17 -5.85
N VAL A 337 -19.50 -11.87 -5.61
CA VAL A 337 -18.58 -10.82 -6.07
C VAL A 337 -17.18 -11.00 -5.47
N VAL A 338 -17.10 -11.22 -4.16
CA VAL A 338 -15.82 -11.48 -3.48
C VAL A 338 -15.16 -12.75 -4.01
N MET A 339 -15.92 -13.81 -4.25
CA MET A 339 -15.42 -15.08 -4.80
C MET A 339 -14.85 -14.94 -6.22
N VAL A 340 -15.48 -14.12 -7.08
CA VAL A 340 -15.10 -13.93 -8.48
C VAL A 340 -13.99 -12.88 -8.66
N ALA A 341 -13.77 -12.01 -7.68
CA ALA A 341 -12.75 -10.95 -7.71
C ALA A 341 -11.35 -11.38 -8.15
N PRO A 342 -10.74 -12.42 -7.55
CA PRO A 342 -9.41 -12.85 -7.96
C PRO A 342 -9.37 -13.37 -9.41
N LEU A 343 -10.48 -13.89 -9.93
CA LEU A 343 -10.59 -14.35 -11.32
C LEU A 343 -10.66 -13.18 -12.30
N VAL A 344 -11.41 -12.12 -11.97
CA VAL A 344 -11.44 -10.89 -12.77
C VAL A 344 -10.07 -10.21 -12.75
N ALA A 345 -9.42 -10.18 -11.59
CA ALA A 345 -8.06 -9.67 -11.51
C ALA A 345 -7.10 -10.49 -12.39
N ALA A 346 -7.20 -11.83 -12.32
CA ALA A 346 -6.39 -12.73 -13.13
C ALA A 346 -6.65 -12.58 -14.63
N SER A 347 -7.90 -12.37 -15.08
CA SER A 347 -8.21 -12.21 -16.50
C SER A 347 -7.62 -10.92 -17.08
N GLY A 348 -7.63 -9.82 -16.31
CA GLY A 348 -6.94 -8.58 -16.67
C GLY A 348 -5.43 -8.79 -16.80
N LEU A 349 -4.81 -9.47 -15.84
CA LEU A 349 -3.37 -9.77 -15.89
C LEU A 349 -3.01 -10.73 -17.05
N ALA A 350 -3.87 -11.71 -17.33
CA ALA A 350 -3.70 -12.64 -18.44
C ALA A 350 -3.74 -11.91 -19.79
N LEU A 351 -4.64 -10.94 -19.93
CA LEU A 351 -4.69 -10.05 -21.09
C LEU A 351 -3.39 -9.27 -21.25
N GLY A 352 -2.82 -8.77 -20.16
CA GLY A 352 -1.52 -8.10 -20.14
C GLY A 352 -0.36 -8.97 -20.60
N ALA A 353 -0.43 -10.29 -20.37
CA ALA A 353 0.59 -11.25 -20.81
C ALA A 353 0.59 -11.47 -22.34
N VAL A 354 -0.52 -11.16 -23.04
CA VAL A 354 -0.63 -11.34 -24.51
C VAL A 354 0.25 -10.34 -25.27
N ALA A 355 0.55 -9.19 -24.68
CA ALA A 355 1.43 -8.16 -25.23
C ALA A 355 2.90 -8.62 -25.26
N ARG A 356 3.25 -9.46 -26.26
CA ARG A 356 4.62 -10.01 -26.40
C ARG A 356 5.53 -9.21 -27.34
N ARG A 357 4.95 -8.38 -28.20
CA ARG A 357 5.68 -7.67 -29.26
C ARG A 357 5.75 -6.18 -28.93
N GLY A 358 6.96 -5.69 -28.68
CA GLY A 358 7.28 -4.26 -28.67
C GLY A 358 7.35 -3.77 -30.11
N ASP A 359 6.20 -3.68 -30.77
CA ASP A 359 6.09 -3.07 -32.11
C ASP A 359 6.00 -1.54 -32.03
N GLY A 360 6.04 -0.97 -30.83
CA GLY A 360 5.88 0.47 -30.60
C GLY A 360 4.46 0.98 -30.92
N SER A 361 3.50 0.09 -31.17
CA SER A 361 2.15 0.50 -31.53
C SER A 361 1.39 1.01 -30.31
N GLY A 362 0.57 2.06 -30.51
CA GLY A 362 -0.39 2.51 -29.49
C GLY A 362 -1.37 1.40 -29.05
N GLY A 363 -1.52 0.34 -29.85
CA GLY A 363 -2.29 -0.85 -29.51
C GLY A 363 -1.77 -1.59 -28.29
N THR A 364 -0.44 -1.72 -28.13
CA THR A 364 0.19 -2.39 -26.97
C THR A 364 -0.07 -1.62 -25.68
N ALA A 365 0.08 -0.29 -25.72
CA ALA A 365 -0.22 0.58 -24.58
C ALA A 365 -1.71 0.53 -24.19
N ALA A 366 -2.62 0.56 -25.17
CA ALA A 366 -4.05 0.44 -24.93
C ALA A 366 -4.43 -0.92 -24.32
N LEU A 367 -3.82 -2.01 -24.82
CA LEU A 367 -4.02 -3.35 -24.29
C LEU A 367 -3.59 -3.45 -22.82
N TRP A 368 -2.43 -2.89 -22.46
CA TRP A 368 -2.00 -2.83 -21.06
C TRP A 368 -2.88 -1.95 -20.20
N ALA A 369 -3.36 -0.82 -20.71
CA ALA A 369 -4.30 0.03 -19.97
C ALA A 369 -5.59 -0.73 -19.63
N VAL A 370 -6.16 -1.44 -20.61
CA VAL A 370 -7.36 -2.27 -20.41
C VAL A 370 -7.07 -3.44 -19.45
N ALA A 371 -5.94 -4.14 -19.63
CA ALA A 371 -5.51 -5.22 -18.76
C ALA A 371 -5.41 -4.79 -17.30
N LEU A 372 -4.76 -3.64 -17.05
CA LEU A 372 -4.58 -3.08 -15.71
C LEU A 372 -5.90 -2.57 -15.13
N LEU A 373 -6.75 -1.94 -15.94
CA LEU A 373 -8.08 -1.50 -15.52
C LEU A 373 -8.94 -2.70 -15.06
N VAL A 374 -8.98 -3.78 -15.84
CA VAL A 374 -9.69 -5.02 -15.49
C VAL A 374 -9.08 -5.66 -14.24
N ALA A 375 -7.74 -5.68 -14.14
CA ALA A 375 -7.05 -6.18 -12.95
C ALA A 375 -7.46 -5.38 -11.69
N GLY A 376 -7.47 -4.06 -11.80
CA GLY A 376 -7.95 -3.15 -10.76
C GLY A 376 -9.40 -3.38 -10.37
N ILE A 377 -10.30 -3.57 -11.34
CA ILE A 377 -11.72 -3.87 -11.09
C ILE A 377 -11.87 -5.13 -10.23
N GLY A 378 -11.12 -6.19 -10.55
CA GLY A 378 -11.14 -7.43 -9.77
C GLY A 378 -10.74 -7.21 -8.32
N ILE A 379 -9.74 -6.37 -8.06
CA ILE A 379 -9.28 -6.08 -6.70
C ILE A 379 -10.30 -5.19 -5.95
N GLY A 380 -10.69 -4.07 -6.56
CA GLY A 380 -11.54 -3.06 -5.92
C GLY A 380 -12.94 -3.58 -5.59
N MET A 381 -13.50 -4.49 -6.40
CA MET A 381 -14.84 -5.02 -6.12
C MET A 381 -14.89 -5.93 -4.89
N ALA A 382 -13.78 -6.54 -4.45
CA ALA A 382 -13.75 -7.35 -3.23
C ALA A 382 -13.30 -6.58 -1.99
N TRP A 383 -12.46 -5.55 -2.16
CA TRP A 383 -11.80 -4.85 -1.07
C TRP A 383 -12.74 -4.31 0.04
N PRO A 384 -13.82 -3.58 -0.26
CA PRO A 384 -14.69 -3.02 0.79
C PRO A 384 -15.40 -4.14 1.58
N HIS A 385 -15.78 -5.21 0.89
CA HIS A 385 -16.47 -6.36 1.49
C HIS A 385 -15.55 -7.22 2.34
N LEU A 386 -14.32 -7.47 1.89
CA LEU A 386 -13.30 -8.17 2.66
C LEU A 386 -12.96 -7.38 3.92
N SER A 387 -12.84 -6.05 3.81
CA SER A 387 -12.57 -5.16 4.94
C SER A 387 -13.71 -5.19 5.96
N ALA A 388 -14.96 -5.07 5.50
CA ALA A 388 -16.14 -5.15 6.36
C ALA A 388 -16.26 -6.53 7.05
N ARG A 389 -16.06 -7.62 6.30
CA ARG A 389 -16.07 -8.98 6.87
C ARG A 389 -14.96 -9.19 7.88
N ALA A 390 -13.75 -8.67 7.64
CA ALA A 390 -12.65 -8.79 8.59
C ALA A 390 -13.00 -8.16 9.94
N MET A 391 -13.59 -6.96 9.92
CA MET A 391 -14.03 -6.27 11.14
C MET A 391 -15.24 -6.95 11.80
N ALA A 392 -16.16 -7.51 11.02
CA ALA A 392 -17.36 -8.18 11.53
C ALA A 392 -17.10 -9.62 12.04
N SER A 393 -15.99 -10.25 11.66
CA SER A 393 -15.65 -11.64 12.04
C SER A 393 -15.08 -11.77 13.45
N VAL A 394 -15.09 -10.67 14.23
CA VAL A 394 -14.50 -10.58 15.56
C VAL A 394 -15.59 -10.27 16.56
N ALA A 395 -15.74 -11.15 17.56
CA ALA A 395 -16.82 -11.06 18.55
C ALA A 395 -16.55 -10.01 19.65
N ASP A 396 -15.28 -9.78 19.97
CA ASP A 396 -14.87 -8.80 20.99
C ASP A 396 -14.70 -7.39 20.36
N PRO A 397 -15.50 -6.38 20.78
CA PRO A 397 -15.31 -5.00 20.36
C PRO A 397 -13.90 -4.45 20.62
N ALA A 398 -13.17 -4.99 21.61
CA ALA A 398 -11.78 -4.63 21.88
C ALA A 398 -10.80 -5.18 20.83
N GLU A 399 -11.13 -6.30 20.17
CA GLU A 399 -10.33 -6.87 19.08
C GLU A 399 -10.62 -6.22 17.71
N GLY A 400 -11.77 -5.57 17.53
CA GLY A 400 -12.16 -4.93 16.26
C GLY A 400 -11.15 -3.90 15.74
N GLY A 401 -10.51 -3.15 16.65
CA GLY A 401 -9.43 -2.21 16.30
C GLY A 401 -8.18 -2.92 15.78
N ALA A 402 -7.82 -4.06 16.37
CA ALA A 402 -6.70 -4.88 15.90
C ALA A 402 -7.01 -5.50 14.52
N ALA A 403 -8.25 -5.92 14.29
CA ALA A 403 -8.69 -6.46 13.01
C ALA A 403 -8.61 -5.42 11.88
N SER A 404 -8.96 -4.17 12.16
CA SER A 404 -8.81 -3.06 11.21
C SER A 404 -7.33 -2.75 10.92
N ALA A 405 -6.49 -2.67 11.96
CA ALA A 405 -5.05 -2.40 11.81
C ALA A 405 -4.31 -3.52 11.04
N ALA A 406 -4.75 -4.77 11.21
CA ALA A 406 -4.23 -5.92 10.50
C ALA A 406 -4.48 -5.82 8.98
N ILE A 407 -5.59 -5.22 8.52
CA ILE A 407 -5.86 -5.02 7.08
C ILE A 407 -4.71 -4.25 6.42
N ASN A 408 -4.34 -3.10 6.98
CA ASN A 408 -3.26 -2.27 6.44
C ASN A 408 -1.90 -2.99 6.52
N THR A 409 -1.66 -3.74 7.60
CA THR A 409 -0.40 -4.48 7.76
C THR A 409 -0.26 -5.62 6.75
N VAL A 410 -1.33 -6.39 6.54
CA VAL A 410 -1.41 -7.42 5.50
C VAL A 410 -1.21 -6.79 4.12
N GLN A 411 -1.90 -5.69 3.84
CA GLN A 411 -1.78 -4.96 2.58
C GLN A 411 -0.32 -4.56 2.28
N LEU A 412 0.32 -3.79 3.15
CA LEU A 412 1.68 -3.30 2.94
C LEU A 412 2.72 -4.42 2.91
N THR A 413 2.55 -5.46 3.73
CA THR A 413 3.42 -6.64 3.74
C THR A 413 3.33 -7.40 2.42
N SER A 414 2.11 -7.71 1.97
CA SER A 414 1.89 -8.41 0.71
C SER A 414 2.33 -7.58 -0.49
N ALA A 415 2.20 -6.26 -0.43
CA ALA A 415 2.76 -5.36 -1.43
C ALA A 415 4.31 -5.42 -1.47
N ALA A 416 4.98 -5.44 -0.31
CA ALA A 416 6.44 -5.57 -0.27
C ALA A 416 6.92 -6.92 -0.83
N ILE A 417 6.28 -8.03 -0.43
CA ILE A 417 6.57 -9.37 -0.95
C ILE A 417 6.28 -9.45 -2.46
N GLY A 418 5.15 -8.91 -2.90
CA GLY A 418 4.75 -8.85 -4.31
C GLY A 418 5.73 -8.06 -5.16
N ALA A 419 6.21 -6.90 -4.70
CA ALA A 419 7.23 -6.12 -5.38
C ALA A 419 8.55 -6.92 -5.50
N GLY A 420 8.98 -7.60 -4.43
CA GLY A 420 10.14 -8.49 -4.46
C GLY A 420 9.98 -9.62 -5.48
N LEU A 421 8.83 -10.30 -5.50
CA LEU A 421 8.50 -11.36 -6.45
C LEU A 421 8.53 -10.83 -7.90
N ALA A 422 7.96 -9.64 -8.15
CA ALA A 422 8.03 -8.99 -9.47
C ALA A 422 9.48 -8.80 -9.91
N GLY A 423 10.34 -8.34 -9.00
CA GLY A 423 11.76 -8.18 -9.28
C GLY A 423 12.49 -9.48 -9.58
N VAL A 424 12.18 -10.56 -8.87
CA VAL A 424 12.71 -11.90 -9.16
C VAL A 424 12.32 -12.35 -10.56
N VAL A 425 11.04 -12.24 -10.92
CA VAL A 425 10.53 -12.66 -12.24
C VAL A 425 11.20 -11.86 -13.36
N VAL A 426 11.29 -10.54 -13.22
CA VAL A 426 11.91 -9.67 -14.24
C VAL A 426 13.42 -9.92 -14.35
N ASN A 427 14.14 -10.06 -13.24
CA ASN A 427 15.60 -10.23 -13.27
C ASN A 427 16.07 -11.63 -13.69
N THR A 428 15.20 -12.64 -13.60
CA THR A 428 15.50 -14.01 -14.03
C THR A 428 15.09 -14.30 -15.48
N ALA A 429 14.32 -13.40 -16.11
CA ALA A 429 13.92 -13.53 -17.49
C ALA A 429 15.13 -13.45 -18.44
N THR A 430 15.38 -14.49 -19.22
CA THR A 430 16.52 -14.59 -20.17
C THR A 430 16.18 -14.18 -21.60
N GLY A 431 14.92 -13.85 -21.89
CA GLY A 431 14.42 -13.56 -23.25
C GLY A 431 14.23 -12.07 -23.59
N GLY A 432 14.93 -11.17 -22.89
CA GLY A 432 14.77 -9.72 -23.05
C GLY A 432 13.52 -9.14 -22.37
N GLU A 433 13.31 -7.83 -22.51
CA GLU A 433 12.26 -7.09 -21.79
C GLU A 433 10.84 -7.54 -22.15
N GLY A 434 10.57 -7.92 -23.40
CA GLY A 434 9.27 -8.46 -23.81
C GLY A 434 8.94 -9.80 -23.14
N MET A 435 9.94 -10.68 -22.98
CA MET A 435 9.77 -11.92 -22.22
C MET A 435 9.60 -11.62 -20.72
N ALA A 436 10.35 -10.66 -20.18
CA ALA A 436 10.22 -10.26 -18.78
C ALA A 436 8.82 -9.73 -18.47
N ALA A 437 8.25 -8.89 -19.34
CA ALA A 437 6.88 -8.41 -19.23
C ALA A 437 5.86 -9.55 -19.29
N HIS A 438 6.00 -10.44 -20.29
CA HIS A 438 5.13 -11.60 -20.42
C HIS A 438 5.16 -12.51 -19.17
N LEU A 439 6.35 -12.85 -18.68
CA LEU A 439 6.53 -13.67 -17.48
C LEU A 439 5.97 -12.99 -16.24
N LEU A 440 6.19 -11.68 -16.08
CA LEU A 440 5.64 -10.91 -14.97
C LEU A 440 4.11 -11.02 -14.95
N PHE A 441 3.44 -10.68 -16.06
CA PHE A 441 1.98 -10.77 -16.13
C PHE A 441 1.48 -12.21 -15.95
N THR A 442 2.19 -13.22 -16.47
CA THR A 442 1.81 -14.63 -16.35
C THR A 442 1.91 -15.14 -14.90
N VAL A 443 3.01 -14.85 -14.21
CA VAL A 443 3.19 -15.25 -12.80
C VAL A 443 2.17 -14.57 -11.90
N PHE A 444 1.88 -13.30 -12.13
CA PHE A 444 0.91 -12.55 -11.34
C PHE A 444 -0.54 -12.94 -11.67
N THR A 445 -0.81 -13.40 -12.90
CA THR A 445 -2.06 -14.08 -13.28
C THR A 445 -2.24 -15.34 -12.46
N ALA A 446 -1.22 -16.21 -12.38
CA ALA A 446 -1.28 -17.44 -11.59
C ALA A 446 -1.46 -17.16 -10.10
N LEU A 447 -0.78 -16.15 -9.55
CA LEU A 447 -0.96 -15.68 -8.18
C LEU A 447 -2.41 -15.25 -7.92
N SER A 448 -2.97 -14.41 -8.81
CA SER A 448 -4.35 -13.94 -8.68
C SER A 448 -5.37 -15.09 -8.85
N ALA A 449 -5.13 -16.01 -9.78
CA ALA A 449 -5.98 -17.18 -10.00
C ALA A 449 -5.98 -18.13 -8.79
N ALA A 450 -4.83 -18.33 -8.14
CA ALA A 450 -4.74 -19.08 -6.87
C ALA A 450 -5.59 -18.41 -5.76
N GLY A 451 -5.75 -17.08 -5.82
CA GLY A 451 -6.63 -16.33 -4.95
C GLY A 451 -8.11 -16.74 -5.03
N VAL A 452 -8.57 -17.38 -6.11
CA VAL A 452 -9.95 -17.87 -6.24
C VAL A 452 -10.25 -18.94 -5.20
N ALA A 453 -9.32 -19.88 -4.97
CA ALA A 453 -9.49 -20.94 -3.98
C ALA A 453 -9.56 -20.36 -2.56
N VAL A 454 -8.70 -19.38 -2.26
CA VAL A 454 -8.67 -18.68 -0.98
C VAL A 454 -9.95 -17.87 -0.76
N SER A 455 -10.41 -17.14 -1.78
CA SER A 455 -11.62 -16.32 -1.70
C SER A 455 -12.90 -17.17 -1.60
N TYR A 456 -12.91 -18.33 -2.26
CA TYR A 456 -13.96 -19.34 -2.08
C TYR A 456 -14.00 -19.84 -0.64
N ALA A 457 -12.85 -20.18 -0.06
CA ALA A 457 -12.76 -20.61 1.34
C ALA A 457 -13.22 -19.50 2.31
N ALA A 458 -12.85 -18.24 2.06
CA ALA A 458 -13.29 -17.08 2.84
C ALA A 458 -14.82 -16.91 2.80
N THR A 459 -15.40 -17.00 1.60
CA THR A 459 -16.85 -16.83 1.41
C THR A 459 -17.63 -17.98 2.04
N ARG A 460 -17.19 -19.23 1.84
CA ARG A 460 -17.80 -20.42 2.44
C ARG A 460 -17.77 -20.38 3.96
N ALA A 461 -16.61 -20.04 4.55
CA ALA A 461 -16.46 -19.93 6.00
C ALA A 461 -17.33 -18.81 6.58
N THR A 462 -17.51 -17.70 5.84
CA THR A 462 -18.40 -16.61 6.26
C THR A 462 -19.87 -17.05 6.29
N TRP A 463 -20.33 -17.74 5.25
CA TRP A 463 -21.70 -18.27 5.22
C TRP A 463 -21.95 -19.32 6.30
N GLN A 464 -20.97 -20.19 6.60
CA GLN A 464 -21.07 -21.16 7.68
C GLN A 464 -21.18 -20.47 9.05
N ALA A 465 -20.36 -19.45 9.31
CA ALA A 465 -20.43 -18.68 10.55
C ALA A 465 -21.79 -17.98 10.72
N GLN A 466 -22.35 -17.41 9.63
CA GLN A 466 -23.68 -16.80 9.65
C GLN A 466 -24.80 -17.81 9.89
N ALA A 467 -24.69 -19.03 9.37
CA ALA A 467 -25.70 -20.06 9.58
C ALA A 467 -25.73 -20.57 11.03
N VAL A 468 -24.58 -20.61 11.71
CA VAL A 468 -24.48 -21.03 13.11
C VAL A 468 -25.02 -19.94 14.04
N GLY A 469 -24.72 -18.66 13.78
CA GLY A 469 -25.17 -17.55 14.62
C GLY A 469 -26.66 -17.14 14.49
N VAL A 470 -27.43 -17.80 13.63
CA VAL A 470 -28.91 -17.62 13.51
C VAL A 470 -29.66 -18.73 14.29
N GLY A 471 -28.94 -19.71 14.86
CA GLY A 471 -29.51 -20.83 15.61
C GLY A 471 -29.48 -20.68 17.14
N ASP A 472 -28.84 -19.64 17.66
CA ASP A 472 -28.85 -19.23 19.08
C ASP A 472 -29.73 -17.98 19.25
#